data_AF-A0A396FDH3-F1
#
_entry.id   AF-A0A396FDH3-F1
#
_cell.length_a   1.000
_cell.length_b   1.000
_cell.length_c   1.000
_cell.angle_alpha   90.00
_cell.angle_beta   90.00
_cell.angle_gamma   90.00
#
_symmetry.space_group_name_H-M   'P 1'
#
loop_
_entity.id
_entity.type
_entity.pdbx_description
1 polymer ?
#
loop_
_entity_poly.entity_id
_entity_poly.type
_entity_poly.pdbx_seq_one_letter_code
_entity_poly.pdbx_strand_id
1 'polypeptide(L)'
;MDYQSLYDEFADKALADIKLSKKFAGANEFNSGFLFGTDDCNCASMKQMQRNWADAAPGLFADFARKLASGHSIETFDLPSTSRWKNAGFGYIADGGKHACVMLWPSIDHSPLNHTKSNSMFWAFELVENGEVDDVYLVWLADKANVKLRERLGCWYESSSPRGVKHVSATDWFERTFGKEEADRLTDVAGRVRTEGRLVQGFTVVALPTEHELGSFRQERLRDYEAIELPLIRYRLMGRGMSERDIDILSRNIQRKDLFEILFGQASFAVSFLSSEWRYRLNTLSENVEQTGTVAGYIKAIEQMMFDLLPLWANRDYKVAFGAVKARNPAVPLTPALLAEKDKEATLGPLAYLFASYQHEYFNARIYDPEIDYKSFRELLFGRLRSFMDNTRNGKLHKSNFYDLGKVREIRDEVLDIMFMLLGGLRLDEEQLKYLDGMRAQGESSPDDLAEMAKALNEGLDGLTVSSIESAHLIAIEHHDDTHLWSIALSIMGDGIDSHNSYYYSPLRGLSQDEELENIDRLFRRYRSERCASDALAEVLTEYVVFSVKSEPFHVPLQ
;
A
#
# COMPACT_ATOMS: atom_id res chain seq x y z
N MET A 1 16.52 -27.78 -7.83
CA MET A 1 17.41 -26.76 -7.25
C MET A 1 16.54 -25.92 -6.32
N ASP A 2 17.03 -25.49 -5.16
CA ASP A 2 16.27 -24.53 -4.34
C ASP A 2 16.46 -23.13 -4.91
N TYR A 3 15.52 -22.70 -5.74
CA TYR A 3 15.60 -21.40 -6.41
C TYR A 3 15.60 -20.24 -5.43
N GLN A 4 14.92 -20.37 -4.29
CA GLN A 4 14.85 -19.31 -3.27
C GLN A 4 16.24 -18.95 -2.74
N SER A 5 17.10 -19.96 -2.52
CA SER A 5 18.48 -19.75 -2.07
C SER A 5 19.34 -18.91 -3.03
N LEU A 6 19.06 -18.96 -4.35
CA LEU A 6 19.76 -18.16 -5.35
C LEU A 6 19.33 -16.69 -5.30
N TYR A 7 18.04 -16.43 -5.09
CA TYR A 7 17.50 -15.10 -4.91
C TYR A 7 18.02 -14.45 -3.62
N ASP A 8 18.10 -15.22 -2.53
CA ASP A 8 18.68 -14.75 -1.27
C ASP A 8 20.18 -14.45 -1.40
N GLU A 9 20.96 -15.33 -2.05
CA GLU A 9 22.38 -15.10 -2.31
C GLU A 9 22.61 -13.82 -3.14
N PHE A 10 21.77 -13.59 -4.15
CA PHE A 10 21.81 -12.38 -4.96
C PHE A 10 21.53 -11.13 -4.12
N ALA A 11 20.46 -11.16 -3.30
CA ALA A 11 20.10 -10.06 -2.42
C ALA A 11 21.22 -9.72 -1.44
N ASP A 12 21.79 -10.74 -0.79
CA ASP A 12 22.84 -10.58 0.21
C ASP A 12 24.12 -9.99 -0.39
N LYS A 13 24.53 -10.42 -1.59
CA LYS A 13 25.68 -9.84 -2.29
C LYS A 13 25.42 -8.41 -2.74
N ALA A 14 24.24 -8.13 -3.29
CA ALA A 14 23.84 -6.77 -3.65
C ALA A 14 23.92 -5.83 -2.44
N LEU A 15 23.42 -6.29 -1.30
CA LEU A 15 23.45 -5.53 -0.05
C LEU A 15 24.87 -5.39 0.53
N ALA A 16 25.72 -6.41 0.40
CA ALA A 16 27.12 -6.35 0.83
C ALA A 16 27.91 -5.29 0.04
N ASP A 17 27.69 -5.22 -1.27
CA ASP A 17 28.32 -4.22 -2.14
C ASP A 17 27.81 -2.80 -1.83
N ILE A 18 26.50 -2.64 -1.60
CA ILE A 18 25.92 -1.37 -1.12
C ILE A 18 26.48 -0.98 0.26
N LYS A 19 26.76 -1.94 1.15
CA LYS A 19 27.38 -1.70 2.47
C LYS A 19 28.85 -1.27 2.33
N LEU A 20 29.61 -1.89 1.42
CA LEU A 20 31.01 -1.54 1.15
C LEU A 20 31.15 -0.12 0.59
N SER A 21 30.21 0.29 -0.25
CA SER A 21 30.21 1.61 -0.88
C SER A 21 30.01 2.77 0.13
N LYS A 22 29.41 2.50 1.30
CA LYS A 22 29.23 3.44 2.43
C LYS A 22 30.55 3.93 3.04
N LYS A 23 31.65 3.16 2.97
CA LYS A 23 32.95 3.53 3.56
C LYS A 23 33.58 4.78 2.92
N PHE A 24 33.05 5.25 1.80
CA PHE A 24 33.63 6.33 1.00
C PHE A 24 32.92 7.69 1.13
N ALA A 25 31.92 7.83 2.01
CA ALA A 25 31.14 9.07 2.16
C ALA A 25 31.05 9.53 3.62
N GLY A 26 31.18 10.85 3.85
CA GLY A 26 31.00 11.47 5.16
C GLY A 26 29.53 11.46 5.60
N ALA A 27 29.28 11.53 6.91
CA ALA A 27 27.97 11.35 7.53
C ALA A 27 26.85 12.33 7.08
N ASN A 28 27.19 13.40 6.35
CA ASN A 28 26.27 14.50 6.02
C ASN A 28 26.04 14.72 4.50
N GLU A 29 26.49 13.83 3.61
CA GLU A 29 26.63 14.16 2.17
C GLU A 29 25.71 13.40 1.21
N PHE A 30 24.50 13.06 1.65
CA PHE A 30 23.77 11.95 1.06
C PHE A 30 22.36 12.46 0.63
N ASN A 31 21.86 12.09 -0.55
CA ASN A 31 20.55 12.53 -1.05
C ASN A 31 19.89 11.43 -1.92
N SER A 32 18.57 11.49 -2.07
CA SER A 32 17.58 10.44 -2.36
C SER A 32 17.65 9.66 -3.70
N GLY A 33 18.73 9.73 -4.46
CA GLY A 33 18.74 9.26 -5.87
C GLY A 33 19.34 7.88 -6.16
N PHE A 34 19.66 7.04 -5.17
CA PHE A 34 20.72 6.05 -5.37
C PHE A 34 20.34 4.78 -6.15
N LEU A 35 19.13 4.23 -6.02
CA LEU A 35 18.86 2.88 -6.54
C LEU A 35 18.21 2.82 -7.93
N PHE A 36 17.48 3.85 -8.38
CA PHE A 36 16.90 3.88 -9.74
C PHE A 36 16.81 5.29 -10.38
N GLY A 37 17.52 6.28 -9.82
CA GLY A 37 17.71 7.61 -10.41
C GLY A 37 16.50 8.54 -10.29
N THR A 38 16.74 9.76 -9.78
CA THR A 38 16.02 10.96 -10.22
C THR A 38 16.89 12.22 -10.25
N ASP A 39 18.00 12.31 -9.53
CA ASP A 39 18.69 13.61 -9.43
C ASP A 39 20.21 13.57 -9.56
N ASP A 40 20.71 14.58 -10.27
CA ASP A 40 22.10 14.92 -10.46
C ASP A 40 22.75 15.15 -9.07
N CYS A 41 23.53 14.17 -8.61
CA CYS A 41 24.14 14.23 -7.29
C CYS A 41 25.28 15.24 -7.33
N ASN A 42 25.10 16.45 -6.75
CA ASN A 42 26.13 17.49 -6.72
C ASN A 42 27.38 17.16 -5.88
N CYS A 43 27.43 16.00 -5.21
CA CYS A 43 28.56 15.60 -4.35
C CYS A 43 29.47 14.56 -5.02
N ALA A 44 30.79 14.80 -4.99
CA ALA A 44 31.82 13.93 -5.59
C ALA A 44 31.83 12.50 -5.00
N SER A 45 31.60 12.38 -3.69
CA SER A 45 31.52 11.10 -2.96
C SER A 45 30.35 10.23 -3.47
N MET A 46 29.20 10.87 -3.73
CA MET A 46 28.00 10.22 -4.29
C MET A 46 28.20 9.80 -5.75
N LYS A 47 28.85 10.64 -6.57
CA LYS A 47 29.22 10.27 -7.95
C LYS A 47 30.16 9.07 -7.97
N GLN A 48 31.10 8.97 -7.04
CA GLN A 48 32.00 7.81 -6.95
C GLN A 48 31.25 6.54 -6.49
N MET A 49 30.32 6.67 -5.54
CA MET A 49 29.49 5.54 -5.10
C MET A 49 28.59 5.02 -6.22
N GLN A 50 27.96 5.94 -6.97
CA GLN A 50 27.14 5.61 -8.14
C GLN A 50 27.96 4.92 -9.23
N ARG A 51 29.20 5.38 -9.48
CA ARG A 51 30.12 4.73 -10.41
C ARG A 51 30.49 3.32 -9.97
N ASN A 52 30.89 3.14 -8.71
CA ASN A 52 31.28 1.81 -8.20
C ASN A 52 30.13 0.79 -8.29
N TRP A 53 28.90 1.21 -7.99
CA TRP A 53 27.73 0.34 -8.13
C TRP A 53 27.34 0.12 -9.59
N ALA A 54 27.42 1.14 -10.44
CA ALA A 54 27.21 1.01 -11.88
C ALA A 54 28.20 0.04 -12.54
N ASP A 55 29.43 -0.04 -12.03
CA ASP A 55 30.45 -0.97 -12.50
C ASP A 55 30.20 -2.42 -12.03
N ALA A 56 29.62 -2.62 -10.84
CA ALA A 56 29.45 -3.94 -10.23
C ALA A 56 28.09 -4.60 -10.54
N ALA A 57 27.00 -3.83 -10.60
CA ALA A 57 25.64 -4.36 -10.68
C ALA A 57 25.37 -5.20 -11.95
N PRO A 58 25.77 -4.80 -13.17
CA PRO A 58 25.60 -5.64 -14.36
C PRO A 58 26.28 -7.02 -14.22
N GLY A 59 27.42 -7.06 -13.54
CA GLY A 59 28.16 -8.29 -13.22
C GLY A 59 27.39 -9.22 -12.30
N LEU A 60 26.93 -8.66 -11.19
CA LEU A 60 26.14 -9.37 -10.19
C LEU A 60 24.84 -9.94 -10.77
N PHE A 61 24.16 -9.17 -11.62
CA PHE A 61 22.94 -9.61 -12.32
C PHE A 61 23.22 -10.69 -13.37
N ALA A 62 24.30 -10.58 -14.15
CA ALA A 62 24.66 -11.59 -15.13
C ALA A 62 25.02 -12.93 -14.47
N ASP A 63 25.77 -12.90 -13.37
CA ASP A 63 26.12 -14.11 -12.60
C ASP A 63 24.87 -14.79 -12.02
N PHE A 64 23.94 -14.00 -11.47
CA PHE A 64 22.65 -14.50 -10.98
C PHE A 64 21.83 -15.14 -12.11
N ALA A 65 21.66 -14.45 -13.24
CA ALA A 65 20.90 -14.95 -14.38
C ALA A 65 21.51 -16.24 -14.97
N ARG A 66 22.85 -16.36 -15.01
CA ARG A 66 23.53 -17.61 -15.42
C ARG A 66 23.22 -18.79 -14.50
N LYS A 67 23.24 -18.57 -13.19
CA LYS A 67 22.90 -19.62 -12.22
C LYS A 67 21.45 -20.06 -12.34
N LEU A 68 20.54 -19.10 -12.53
CA LEU A 68 19.12 -19.38 -12.75
C LEU A 68 18.91 -20.16 -14.05
N ALA A 69 19.53 -19.73 -15.16
CA ALA A 69 19.51 -20.45 -16.44
C ALA A 69 19.98 -21.90 -16.31
N SER A 70 21.06 -22.15 -15.56
CA SER A 70 21.52 -23.51 -15.29
C SER A 70 20.48 -24.35 -14.54
N GLY A 71 19.75 -23.77 -13.59
CA GLY A 71 18.65 -24.44 -12.88
C GLY A 71 17.48 -24.81 -13.81
N HIS A 72 17.17 -23.95 -14.79
CA HIS A 72 16.15 -24.18 -15.81
C HIS A 72 16.64 -25.04 -17.00
N SER A 73 17.82 -25.65 -16.91
CA SER A 73 18.43 -26.43 -18.01
C SER A 73 18.64 -25.64 -19.31
N ILE A 74 18.80 -24.32 -19.20
CA ILE A 74 19.17 -23.44 -20.31
C ILE A 74 20.70 -23.42 -20.39
N GLU A 75 21.25 -23.84 -21.53
CA GLU A 75 22.69 -23.84 -21.75
C GLU A 75 23.21 -22.40 -21.87
N THR A 76 24.31 -22.09 -21.17
CA THR A 76 24.94 -20.77 -21.20
C THR A 76 26.39 -20.87 -21.66
N PHE A 77 26.90 -19.81 -22.29
CA PHE A 77 28.26 -19.73 -22.80
C PHE A 77 28.84 -18.32 -22.62
N ASP A 78 30.16 -18.22 -22.67
CA ASP A 78 30.84 -16.92 -22.65
C ASP A 78 30.82 -16.28 -24.04
N LEU A 79 30.54 -14.99 -24.09
CA LEU A 79 30.51 -14.25 -25.35
C LEU A 79 31.92 -14.08 -25.92
N PRO A 80 32.13 -14.20 -27.24
CA PRO A 80 33.44 -14.05 -27.85
C PRO A 80 34.00 -12.63 -27.61
N SER A 81 35.27 -12.54 -27.19
CA SER A 81 36.06 -11.29 -27.05
C SER A 81 35.76 -10.34 -25.86
N THR A 82 35.53 -10.83 -24.63
CA THR A 82 35.28 -9.92 -23.49
C THR A 82 36.56 -9.37 -22.84
N SER A 83 37.20 -8.36 -23.45
CA SER A 83 38.08 -7.43 -22.71
C SER A 83 37.34 -6.19 -22.19
N ARG A 84 36.20 -5.81 -22.81
CA ARG A 84 35.50 -4.55 -22.52
C ARG A 84 34.28 -4.68 -21.59
N TRP A 85 33.64 -5.85 -21.53
CA TRP A 85 32.41 -6.11 -20.76
C TRP A 85 32.48 -7.42 -19.97
N LYS A 86 33.70 -7.82 -19.59
CA LYS A 86 33.94 -9.02 -18.81
C LYS A 86 33.09 -8.89 -17.55
N ASN A 87 32.09 -9.78 -17.42
CA ASN A 87 31.09 -9.88 -16.35
C ASN A 87 29.71 -9.26 -16.64
N ALA A 88 29.52 -8.29 -17.53
CA ALA A 88 28.21 -7.63 -17.72
C ALA A 88 27.23 -8.37 -18.67
N GLY A 89 27.61 -9.52 -19.22
CA GLY A 89 26.81 -10.26 -20.20
C GLY A 89 27.24 -11.70 -20.40
N PHE A 90 26.39 -12.47 -21.09
CA PHE A 90 26.59 -13.88 -21.38
C PHE A 90 25.74 -14.36 -22.55
N GLY A 91 26.14 -15.47 -23.16
CA GLY A 91 25.36 -16.15 -24.17
C GLY A 91 24.50 -17.25 -23.58
N TYR A 92 23.35 -17.53 -24.19
CA TYR A 92 22.46 -18.61 -23.81
C TYR A 92 21.78 -19.23 -25.03
N ILE A 93 21.42 -20.52 -24.92
CA ILE A 93 20.72 -21.25 -25.98
C ILE A 93 19.27 -21.45 -25.57
N ALA A 94 18.35 -20.85 -26.32
CA ALA A 94 16.91 -20.94 -26.09
C ALA A 94 16.18 -21.00 -27.43
N ASP A 95 15.06 -21.73 -27.47
CA ASP A 95 14.21 -21.90 -28.66
C ASP A 95 14.96 -22.38 -29.93
N GLY A 96 16.04 -23.15 -29.74
CA GLY A 96 16.87 -23.67 -30.83
C GLY A 96 17.84 -22.65 -31.45
N GLY A 97 17.94 -21.44 -30.89
CA GLY A 97 18.87 -20.39 -31.30
C GLY A 97 19.90 -20.03 -30.23
N LYS A 98 21.00 -19.40 -30.65
CA LYS A 98 22.03 -18.82 -29.78
C LYS A 98 21.72 -17.35 -29.56
N HIS A 99 21.53 -16.95 -28.32
CA HIS A 99 21.21 -15.58 -27.94
C HIS A 99 22.32 -15.01 -27.07
N ALA A 100 22.58 -13.71 -27.17
CA ALA A 100 23.41 -12.99 -26.22
C ALA A 100 22.54 -12.10 -25.33
N CYS A 101 22.91 -11.96 -24.06
CA CYS A 101 22.33 -11.04 -23.12
C CYS A 101 23.42 -10.10 -22.59
N VAL A 102 23.17 -8.80 -22.64
CA VAL A 102 24.04 -7.75 -22.06
C VAL A 102 23.21 -6.89 -21.13
N MET A 103 23.60 -6.84 -19.86
CA MET A 103 22.94 -6.04 -18.83
C MET A 103 23.45 -4.59 -18.88
N LEU A 104 22.55 -3.62 -18.91
CA LEU A 104 22.82 -2.19 -19.05
C LEU A 104 22.19 -1.38 -17.90
N TRP A 105 22.87 -0.29 -17.49
CA TRP A 105 22.51 0.52 -16.32
C TRP A 105 21.63 1.75 -16.64
N PRO A 106 20.69 2.21 -15.77
CA PRO A 106 19.68 3.24 -16.02
C PRO A 106 20.10 4.65 -16.47
N SER A 107 21.38 5.03 -16.42
CA SER A 107 21.81 6.39 -16.79
C SER A 107 22.27 6.44 -18.24
N ILE A 108 21.68 7.33 -19.06
CA ILE A 108 22.11 7.58 -20.44
C ILE A 108 23.54 8.11 -20.52
N ASP A 109 23.98 8.86 -19.50
CA ASP A 109 25.31 9.48 -19.46
C ASP A 109 26.43 8.47 -19.16
N HIS A 110 26.04 7.34 -18.57
CA HIS A 110 26.91 6.18 -18.29
C HIS A 110 26.55 4.97 -19.15
N SER A 111 25.54 5.13 -20.02
CA SER A 111 25.20 4.16 -21.03
C SER A 111 26.32 4.15 -22.07
N PRO A 112 26.76 2.98 -22.53
CA PRO A 112 27.65 2.87 -23.68
C PRO A 112 27.09 3.51 -24.97
N LEU A 113 25.85 3.99 -24.97
CA LEU A 113 25.22 4.75 -26.05
C LEU A 113 25.70 6.21 -26.17
N ASN A 114 26.55 6.72 -25.25
CA ASN A 114 27.10 8.08 -25.34
C ASN A 114 28.14 8.21 -26.49
N HIS A 115 28.12 9.34 -27.18
CA HIS A 115 28.57 9.60 -28.56
C HIS A 115 30.07 9.41 -28.91
N THR A 116 30.84 8.58 -28.19
CA THR A 116 32.27 8.37 -28.43
C THR A 116 32.62 6.90 -28.67
N LYS A 117 32.89 6.54 -29.93
CA LYS A 117 33.68 5.40 -30.50
C LYS A 117 33.67 4.00 -29.82
N SER A 118 32.78 3.71 -28.87
CA SER A 118 32.76 2.48 -28.07
C SER A 118 31.33 2.01 -27.74
N ASN A 119 30.43 2.06 -28.72
CA ASN A 119 29.00 1.84 -28.54
C ASN A 119 28.64 0.34 -28.45
N SER A 120 27.96 -0.08 -27.39
CA SER A 120 27.48 -1.47 -27.17
C SER A 120 26.62 -2.00 -28.31
N MET A 121 25.91 -1.11 -29.02
CA MET A 121 25.14 -1.44 -30.22
C MET A 121 26.01 -1.96 -31.36
N PHE A 122 27.19 -1.34 -31.56
CA PHE A 122 28.09 -1.72 -32.65
C PHE A 122 28.68 -3.11 -32.39
N TRP A 123 29.02 -3.39 -31.13
CA TRP A 123 29.50 -4.72 -30.75
C TRP A 123 28.41 -5.78 -30.81
N ALA A 124 27.20 -5.47 -30.33
CA ALA A 124 26.05 -6.37 -30.46
C ALA A 124 25.79 -6.72 -31.93
N PHE A 125 25.94 -5.74 -32.81
CA PHE A 125 25.82 -5.93 -34.24
C PHE A 125 26.91 -6.84 -34.82
N GLU A 126 28.19 -6.65 -34.45
CA GLU A 126 29.28 -7.53 -34.90
C GLU A 126 29.03 -9.00 -34.51
N LEU A 127 28.49 -9.27 -33.31
CA LEU A 127 28.17 -10.63 -32.89
C LEU A 127 27.13 -11.30 -33.79
N VAL A 128 26.11 -10.55 -34.20
CA VAL A 128 25.04 -11.03 -35.09
C VAL A 128 25.56 -11.17 -36.53
N GLU A 129 26.27 -10.17 -37.06
CA GLU A 129 26.81 -10.21 -38.42
C GLU A 129 27.83 -11.34 -38.62
N ASN A 130 28.65 -11.61 -37.61
CA ASN A 130 29.63 -12.69 -37.66
C ASN A 130 28.99 -14.08 -37.44
N GLY A 131 27.67 -14.15 -37.20
CA GLY A 131 26.95 -15.40 -36.95
C GLY A 131 27.34 -16.10 -35.66
N GLU A 132 27.86 -15.35 -34.68
CA GLU A 132 28.23 -15.89 -33.37
C GLU A 132 26.99 -16.14 -32.51
N VAL A 133 25.97 -15.29 -32.66
CA VAL A 133 24.63 -15.40 -32.06
C VAL A 133 23.56 -14.95 -33.06
N ASP A 134 22.35 -15.46 -32.91
CA ASP A 134 21.18 -15.12 -33.72
C ASP A 134 20.57 -13.77 -33.30
N ASP A 135 20.52 -13.52 -31.97
CA ASP A 135 20.02 -12.27 -31.40
C ASP A 135 20.90 -11.78 -30.22
N VAL A 136 20.94 -10.47 -30.01
CA VAL A 136 21.51 -9.83 -28.83
C VAL A 136 20.42 -9.02 -28.11
N TYR A 137 20.16 -9.37 -26.85
CA TYR A 137 19.30 -8.63 -25.94
C TYR A 137 20.12 -7.65 -25.11
N LEU A 138 19.87 -6.37 -25.34
CA LEU A 138 20.35 -5.28 -24.51
C LEU A 138 19.32 -5.03 -23.41
N VAL A 139 19.59 -5.61 -22.24
CA VAL A 139 18.66 -5.67 -21.10
C VAL A 139 18.89 -4.51 -20.15
N TRP A 140 17.86 -3.70 -19.93
CA TRP A 140 17.96 -2.48 -19.12
C TRP A 140 17.42 -2.67 -17.70
N LEU A 141 18.22 -2.35 -16.68
CA LEU A 141 17.90 -2.58 -15.27
C LEU A 141 17.00 -1.48 -14.63
N ALA A 142 16.35 -0.60 -15.41
CA ALA A 142 15.53 0.50 -14.87
C ALA A 142 14.02 0.18 -14.76
N ASP A 143 13.32 0.89 -13.87
CA ASP A 143 11.87 0.81 -13.67
C ASP A 143 11.07 1.48 -14.81
N LYS A 144 9.80 1.08 -14.97
CA LYS A 144 8.80 1.55 -15.96
C LYS A 144 8.53 3.06 -15.91
N ALA A 145 8.88 3.75 -14.82
CA ALA A 145 8.63 5.18 -14.60
C ALA A 145 9.46 6.14 -15.49
N ASN A 146 10.42 5.64 -16.28
CA ASN A 146 11.31 6.49 -17.09
C ASN A 146 10.74 6.77 -18.50
N VAL A 147 9.58 7.43 -18.57
CA VAL A 147 8.86 7.79 -19.82
C VAL A 147 9.75 8.56 -20.81
N LYS A 148 10.58 9.50 -20.30
CA LYS A 148 11.56 10.26 -21.12
C LYS A 148 12.61 9.38 -21.81
N LEU A 149 12.90 8.21 -21.25
CA LEU A 149 13.88 7.26 -21.80
C LEU A 149 13.26 6.48 -22.96
N ARG A 150 12.00 6.04 -22.83
CA ARG A 150 11.21 5.42 -23.91
C ARG A 150 11.08 6.36 -25.11
N GLU A 151 10.82 7.65 -24.88
CA GLU A 151 10.73 8.66 -25.93
C GLU A 151 12.06 8.85 -26.67
N ARG A 152 13.19 8.92 -25.95
CA ARG A 152 14.52 9.00 -26.57
C ARG A 152 14.91 7.73 -27.33
N LEU A 153 14.51 6.56 -26.84
CA LEU A 153 14.78 5.27 -27.47
C LEU A 153 13.92 5.06 -28.73
N GLY A 154 12.65 5.49 -28.72
CA GLY A 154 11.77 5.43 -29.90
C GLY A 154 12.39 6.14 -31.11
N CYS A 155 12.96 7.33 -30.90
CA CYS A 155 13.66 8.08 -31.95
C CYS A 155 14.90 7.36 -32.52
N TRP A 156 15.58 6.52 -31.74
CA TRP A 156 16.71 5.69 -32.20
C TRP A 156 16.24 4.38 -32.85
N TYR A 157 15.16 3.79 -32.34
CA TYR A 157 14.59 2.54 -32.84
C TYR A 157 14.15 2.67 -34.30
N GLU A 158 13.50 3.79 -34.62
CA GLU A 158 13.04 4.10 -35.99
C GLU A 158 14.18 4.44 -36.96
N SER A 159 15.34 4.86 -36.47
CA SER A 159 16.43 5.35 -37.31
C SER A 159 17.61 4.38 -37.47
N SER A 160 17.75 3.34 -36.64
CA SER A 160 18.96 2.51 -36.63
C SER A 160 18.83 1.07 -36.14
N SER A 161 17.65 0.48 -35.91
CA SER A 161 17.54 -0.90 -35.42
C SER A 161 18.10 -1.92 -36.44
N PRO A 162 19.28 -2.54 -36.20
CA PRO A 162 19.80 -3.57 -37.08
C PRO A 162 19.06 -4.89 -36.79
N ARG A 163 18.91 -5.75 -37.80
CA ARG A 163 18.36 -7.11 -37.60
C ARG A 163 19.16 -7.84 -36.52
N GLY A 164 18.47 -8.44 -35.54
CA GLY A 164 19.07 -9.27 -34.49
C GLY A 164 19.50 -8.54 -33.21
N VAL A 165 19.36 -7.21 -33.07
CA VAL A 165 19.65 -6.50 -31.80
C VAL A 165 18.36 -5.95 -31.20
N LYS A 166 18.03 -6.37 -29.97
CA LYS A 166 16.76 -6.07 -29.28
C LYS A 166 17.01 -5.34 -27.97
N HIS A 167 16.24 -4.29 -27.72
CA HIS A 167 16.20 -3.59 -26.43
C HIS A 167 15.01 -4.06 -25.61
N VAL A 168 15.24 -4.40 -24.34
CA VAL A 168 14.20 -4.98 -23.48
C VAL A 168 14.44 -4.59 -22.02
N SER A 169 13.36 -4.45 -21.23
CA SER A 169 13.51 -4.25 -19.78
C SER A 169 13.98 -5.53 -19.10
N ALA A 170 14.61 -5.42 -17.94
CA ALA A 170 15.01 -6.58 -17.15
C ALA A 170 13.84 -7.51 -16.85
N THR A 171 12.69 -6.95 -16.45
CA THR A 171 11.48 -7.71 -16.13
C THR A 171 10.92 -8.43 -17.36
N ASP A 172 10.82 -7.74 -18.50
CA ASP A 172 10.29 -8.34 -19.74
C ASP A 172 11.23 -9.43 -20.28
N TRP A 173 12.54 -9.25 -20.14
CA TRP A 173 13.52 -10.28 -20.54
C TRP A 173 13.46 -11.49 -19.61
N PHE A 174 13.34 -11.28 -18.30
CA PHE A 174 13.18 -12.35 -17.32
C PHE A 174 11.92 -13.16 -17.58
N GLU A 175 10.78 -12.50 -17.79
CA GLU A 175 9.50 -13.16 -18.07
C GLU A 175 9.59 -14.01 -19.34
N ARG A 176 10.23 -13.49 -20.40
CA ARG A 176 10.43 -14.24 -21.65
C ARG A 176 11.35 -15.45 -21.51
N THR A 177 12.37 -15.36 -20.66
CA THR A 177 13.44 -16.37 -20.57
C THR A 177 13.13 -17.45 -19.53
N PHE A 178 12.51 -17.07 -18.41
CA PHE A 178 12.27 -17.95 -17.26
C PHE A 178 10.79 -18.11 -16.90
N GLY A 179 9.90 -17.29 -17.45
CA GLY A 179 8.48 -17.27 -17.15
C GLY A 179 8.09 -16.23 -16.11
N LYS A 180 6.78 -16.00 -16.00
CA LYS A 180 6.19 -14.94 -15.14
C LYS A 180 6.49 -15.13 -13.66
N GLU A 181 6.47 -16.36 -13.16
CA GLU A 181 6.70 -16.65 -11.73
C GLU A 181 8.11 -16.21 -11.27
N GLU A 182 9.15 -16.46 -12.08
CA GLU A 182 10.52 -16.06 -11.74
C GLU A 182 10.73 -14.53 -11.91
N ALA A 183 9.95 -13.89 -12.78
CA ALA A 183 9.92 -12.43 -12.93
C ALA A 183 9.26 -11.74 -11.72
N ASP A 184 8.18 -12.31 -11.18
CA ASP A 184 7.52 -11.85 -9.96
C ASP A 184 8.47 -11.97 -8.76
N ARG A 185 9.14 -13.12 -8.60
CA ARG A 185 10.16 -13.32 -7.55
C ARG A 185 11.34 -12.35 -7.65
N LEU A 186 11.82 -12.06 -8.87
CA LEU A 186 12.85 -11.04 -9.07
C LEU A 186 12.37 -9.65 -8.62
N THR A 187 11.10 -9.33 -8.88
CA THR A 187 10.49 -8.06 -8.47
C THR A 187 10.42 -7.95 -6.94
N ASP A 188 10.02 -9.02 -6.26
CA ASP A 188 10.00 -9.08 -4.80
C ASP A 188 11.40 -8.90 -4.20
N VAL A 189 12.40 -9.59 -4.76
CA VAL A 189 13.79 -9.53 -4.30
C VAL A 189 14.40 -8.15 -4.58
N ALA A 190 14.10 -7.55 -5.73
CA ALA A 190 14.46 -6.17 -6.01
C ALA A 190 13.80 -5.19 -5.02
N GLY A 191 12.54 -5.44 -4.63
CA GLY A 191 11.83 -4.72 -3.57
C GLY A 191 12.52 -4.84 -2.21
N ARG A 192 12.98 -6.05 -1.86
CA ARG A 192 13.75 -6.33 -0.64
C ARG A 192 15.10 -5.62 -0.64
N VAL A 193 15.90 -5.76 -1.70
CA VAL A 193 17.19 -5.06 -1.85
C VAL A 193 17.00 -3.54 -1.82
N ARG A 194 15.92 -3.03 -2.40
CA ARG A 194 15.56 -1.61 -2.34
C ARG A 194 15.28 -1.17 -0.91
N THR A 195 14.50 -1.93 -0.16
CA THR A 195 14.12 -1.63 1.22
C THR A 195 15.33 -1.74 2.16
N GLU A 196 16.04 -2.85 2.11
CA GLU A 196 17.23 -3.08 2.95
C GLU A 196 18.41 -2.19 2.55
N GLY A 197 18.59 -1.93 1.26
CA GLY A 197 19.60 -1.00 0.76
C GLY A 197 19.38 0.43 1.25
N ARG A 198 18.12 0.89 1.34
CA ARG A 198 17.76 2.16 1.98
C ARG A 198 18.14 2.19 3.46
N LEU A 199 17.91 1.10 4.20
CA LEU A 199 18.31 0.96 5.61
C LEU A 199 19.84 1.05 5.79
N VAL A 200 20.61 0.41 4.91
CA VAL A 200 22.09 0.45 4.91
C VAL A 200 22.61 1.87 4.70
N GLN A 201 21.96 2.64 3.83
CA GLN A 201 22.35 4.00 3.45
C GLN A 201 22.11 5.04 4.54
N GLY A 202 21.54 4.66 5.69
CA GLY A 202 21.36 5.57 6.84
C GLY A 202 20.32 6.66 6.64
N PHE A 203 19.52 6.56 5.58
CA PHE A 203 18.34 7.40 5.38
C PHE A 203 17.09 6.72 5.90
N THR A 204 16.58 7.23 7.01
CA THR A 204 15.14 7.20 7.25
C THR A 204 14.56 8.49 6.65
N VAL A 205 14.60 8.64 5.32
CA VAL A 205 13.56 9.45 4.69
C VAL A 205 12.31 8.60 4.91
N VAL A 206 11.48 8.99 5.87
CA VAL A 206 10.12 8.43 5.97
C VAL A 206 9.46 8.83 4.65
N ALA A 207 9.50 7.93 3.67
CA ALA A 207 8.71 8.08 2.47
C ALA A 207 7.28 8.26 2.99
N LEU A 208 6.73 9.46 2.77
CA LEU A 208 5.31 9.63 2.98
C LEU A 208 4.65 8.64 2.01
N PRO A 209 3.86 7.69 2.53
CA PRO A 209 3.26 6.69 1.68
C PRO A 209 2.42 7.40 0.60
N THR A 210 2.51 6.89 -0.62
CA THR A 210 1.58 7.25 -1.68
C THR A 210 0.14 6.91 -1.26
N GLU A 211 -0.86 7.50 -1.91
CA GLU A 211 -2.26 7.15 -1.64
C GLU A 211 -2.52 5.65 -1.82
N HIS A 212 -1.89 5.04 -2.83
CA HIS A 212 -1.91 3.59 -3.05
C HIS A 212 -1.34 2.81 -1.86
N GLU A 213 -0.11 3.14 -1.41
CA GLU A 213 0.52 2.48 -0.28
C GLU A 213 -0.28 2.65 1.03
N LEU A 214 -0.92 3.81 1.23
CA LEU A 214 -1.84 4.04 2.35
C LEU A 214 -3.10 3.16 2.23
N GLY A 215 -3.66 3.04 1.03
CA GLY A 215 -4.81 2.17 0.74
C GLY A 215 -4.49 0.71 1.05
N SER A 216 -3.39 0.18 0.50
CA SER A 216 -2.93 -1.19 0.78
C SER A 216 -2.63 -1.40 2.26
N PHE A 217 -2.01 -0.40 2.91
CA PHE A 217 -1.71 -0.48 4.34
C PHE A 217 -2.98 -0.52 5.20
N ARG A 218 -4.02 0.24 4.86
CA ARG A 218 -5.31 0.16 5.57
C ARG A 218 -5.92 -1.23 5.47
N GLN A 219 -5.94 -1.82 4.27
CA GLN A 219 -6.47 -3.16 4.06
C GLN A 219 -5.65 -4.23 4.79
N GLU A 220 -4.32 -4.13 4.76
CA GLU A 220 -3.42 -4.99 5.54
C GLU A 220 -3.73 -4.90 7.03
N ARG A 221 -3.82 -3.68 7.58
CA ARG A 221 -4.11 -3.47 9.00
C ARG A 221 -5.50 -3.94 9.41
N LEU A 222 -6.50 -3.81 8.53
CA LEU A 222 -7.85 -4.32 8.75
C LEU A 222 -7.83 -5.85 8.93
N ARG A 223 -7.16 -6.56 8.02
CA ARG A 223 -7.00 -8.02 8.09
C ARG A 223 -6.20 -8.47 9.31
N ASP A 224 -5.07 -7.82 9.57
CA ASP A 224 -4.25 -8.11 10.74
C ASP A 224 -5.01 -7.89 12.05
N TYR A 225 -5.87 -6.88 12.09
CA TYR A 225 -6.64 -6.57 13.28
C TYR A 225 -7.57 -7.73 13.65
N GLU A 226 -8.31 -8.24 12.67
CA GLU A 226 -9.22 -9.37 12.89
C GLU A 226 -8.49 -10.66 13.22
N ALA A 227 -7.45 -10.99 12.44
CA ALA A 227 -6.77 -12.28 12.53
C ALA A 227 -5.79 -12.36 13.72
N ILE A 228 -5.19 -11.24 14.11
CA ILE A 228 -4.06 -11.22 15.05
C ILE A 228 -4.38 -10.36 16.26
N GLU A 229 -4.73 -9.08 16.06
CA GLU A 229 -4.85 -8.13 17.17
C GLU A 229 -6.04 -8.44 18.07
N LEU A 230 -7.19 -8.81 17.50
CA LEU A 230 -8.40 -9.08 18.28
C LEU A 230 -8.19 -10.24 19.27
N PRO A 231 -7.64 -11.41 18.89
CA PRO A 231 -7.24 -12.44 19.85
C PRO A 231 -6.28 -11.94 20.94
N LEU A 232 -5.29 -11.11 20.58
CA LEU A 232 -4.32 -10.57 21.54
C LEU A 232 -4.96 -9.58 22.52
N ILE A 233 -5.84 -8.71 22.04
CA ILE A 233 -6.61 -7.77 22.88
C ILE A 233 -7.46 -8.55 23.89
N ARG A 234 -8.18 -9.59 23.42
CA ARG A 234 -8.98 -10.46 24.30
C ARG A 234 -8.10 -11.05 25.41
N TYR A 235 -6.98 -11.66 25.06
CA TYR A 235 -6.03 -12.21 26.02
C TYR A 235 -5.50 -11.16 27.01
N ARG A 236 -5.09 -9.98 26.52
CA ARG A 236 -4.58 -8.89 27.36
C ARG A 236 -5.64 -8.32 28.31
N LEU A 237 -6.90 -8.20 27.88
CA LEU A 237 -7.99 -7.70 28.72
C LEU A 237 -8.43 -8.72 29.78
N MET A 238 -8.47 -10.02 29.44
CA MET A 238 -8.67 -11.09 30.43
C MET A 238 -7.59 -11.06 31.50
N GLY A 239 -6.32 -10.94 31.09
CA GLY A 239 -5.18 -10.83 32.02
C GLY A 239 -5.21 -9.60 32.91
N ARG A 240 -6.05 -8.60 32.59
CA ARG A 240 -6.27 -7.39 33.40
C ARG A 240 -7.57 -7.40 34.20
N GLY A 241 -8.26 -8.54 34.25
CA GLY A 241 -9.43 -8.75 35.09
C GLY A 241 -10.77 -8.40 34.45
N MET A 242 -10.84 -8.19 33.13
CA MET A 242 -12.13 -8.14 32.44
C MET A 242 -12.73 -9.56 32.35
N SER A 243 -14.03 -9.68 32.59
CA SER A 243 -14.70 -10.97 32.49
C SER A 243 -14.77 -11.45 31.03
N GLU A 244 -14.69 -12.76 30.80
CA GLU A 244 -14.84 -13.36 29.46
C GLU A 244 -16.18 -12.97 28.82
N ARG A 245 -17.25 -12.93 29.63
CA ARG A 245 -18.57 -12.48 29.20
C ARG A 245 -18.55 -11.04 28.66
N ASP A 246 -17.92 -10.10 29.37
CA ASP A 246 -17.84 -8.70 28.91
C ASP A 246 -17.01 -8.61 27.63
N ILE A 247 -15.90 -9.34 27.55
CA ILE A 247 -15.06 -9.39 26.34
C ILE A 247 -15.86 -9.90 25.14
N ASP A 248 -16.69 -10.93 25.31
CA ASP A 248 -17.56 -11.44 24.25
C ASP A 248 -18.62 -10.43 23.82
N ILE A 249 -19.15 -9.62 24.75
CA ILE A 249 -20.04 -8.51 24.41
C ILE A 249 -19.29 -7.48 23.57
N LEU A 250 -18.10 -7.05 23.98
CA LEU A 250 -17.27 -6.09 23.23
C LEU A 250 -16.94 -6.61 21.83
N SER A 251 -16.44 -7.86 21.73
CA SER A 251 -16.11 -8.50 20.45
C SER A 251 -17.32 -8.57 19.53
N ARG A 252 -18.46 -9.03 20.05
CA ARG A 252 -19.73 -9.09 19.30
C ARG A 252 -20.16 -7.72 18.80
N ASN A 253 -20.08 -6.69 19.65
CA ASN A 253 -20.47 -5.34 19.28
C ASN A 253 -19.59 -4.77 18.17
N ILE A 254 -18.30 -5.05 18.21
CA ILE A 254 -17.36 -4.61 17.18
C ILE A 254 -17.54 -5.37 15.87
N GLN A 255 -17.63 -6.70 15.93
CA GLN A 255 -17.71 -7.57 14.74
C GLN A 255 -19.07 -7.49 14.05
N ARG A 256 -20.18 -7.46 14.79
CA ARG A 256 -21.53 -7.44 14.19
C ARG A 256 -21.84 -6.14 13.46
N LYS A 257 -21.16 -5.07 13.84
CA LYS A 257 -21.44 -3.70 13.39
C LYS A 257 -20.25 -3.11 12.62
N ASP A 258 -19.22 -3.91 12.35
CA ASP A 258 -17.98 -3.53 11.65
C ASP A 258 -17.33 -2.24 12.19
N LEU A 259 -17.46 -2.00 13.50
CA LEU A 259 -17.03 -0.73 14.12
C LEU A 259 -15.51 -0.53 14.07
N PHE A 260 -14.74 -1.59 13.89
CA PHE A 260 -13.28 -1.50 13.82
C PHE A 260 -12.79 -0.85 12.52
N GLU A 261 -13.58 -0.88 11.43
CA GLU A 261 -13.24 -0.20 10.17
C GLU A 261 -13.05 1.31 10.35
N ILE A 262 -13.78 1.88 11.32
CA ILE A 262 -13.70 3.29 11.69
C ILE A 262 -12.29 3.66 12.19
N LEU A 263 -11.55 2.73 12.82
CA LEU A 263 -10.17 2.96 13.25
C LEU A 263 -9.21 3.19 12.08
N PHE A 264 -9.58 2.72 10.89
CA PHE A 264 -8.80 2.81 9.66
C PHE A 264 -9.47 3.72 8.62
N GLY A 265 -10.49 4.49 9.04
CA GLY A 265 -11.22 5.43 8.20
C GLY A 265 -10.51 6.78 7.98
N GLN A 266 -11.29 7.80 7.65
CA GLN A 266 -10.78 9.15 7.37
C GLN A 266 -10.99 10.14 8.53
N ALA A 267 -11.60 9.71 9.63
CA ALA A 267 -11.75 10.54 10.82
C ALA A 267 -10.40 10.99 11.39
N SER A 268 -10.37 12.14 12.07
CA SER A 268 -9.12 12.74 12.57
C SER A 268 -8.32 11.79 13.47
N PHE A 269 -9.01 11.05 14.36
CA PHE A 269 -8.34 10.04 15.18
C PHE A 269 -7.81 8.86 14.37
N ALA A 270 -8.55 8.42 13.34
CA ALA A 270 -8.17 7.30 12.48
C ALA A 270 -6.91 7.65 11.68
N VAL A 271 -6.84 8.87 11.14
CA VAL A 271 -5.64 9.40 10.47
C VAL A 271 -4.45 9.46 11.44
N SER A 272 -4.66 9.96 12.67
CA SER A 272 -3.62 9.98 13.70
C SER A 272 -3.13 8.57 14.08
N PHE A 273 -4.06 7.63 14.22
CA PHE A 273 -3.77 6.24 14.55
C PHE A 273 -3.00 5.55 13.42
N LEU A 274 -3.50 5.60 12.19
CA LEU A 274 -2.87 5.00 11.00
C LEU A 274 -1.47 5.58 10.76
N SER A 275 -1.30 6.89 10.96
CA SER A 275 0.01 7.54 10.85
C SER A 275 1.00 7.01 11.90
N SER A 276 0.54 6.73 13.12
CA SER A 276 1.37 6.11 14.15
C SER A 276 1.66 4.65 13.88
N GLU A 277 0.69 3.87 13.39
CA GLU A 277 0.91 2.48 12.96
C GLU A 277 1.94 2.40 11.82
N TRP A 278 1.86 3.32 10.85
CA TRP A 278 2.84 3.42 9.76
C TRP A 278 4.25 3.70 10.28
N ARG A 279 4.39 4.70 11.17
CA ARG A 279 5.69 5.01 11.81
C ARG A 279 6.21 3.85 12.65
N TYR A 280 5.33 3.18 13.38
CA TYR A 280 5.67 2.00 14.17
C TYR A 280 6.25 0.90 13.28
N ARG A 281 5.57 0.58 12.16
CA ARG A 281 6.04 -0.38 11.16
C ARG A 281 7.44 -0.02 10.67
N LEU A 282 7.65 1.22 10.21
CA LEU A 282 8.95 1.67 9.70
C LEU A 282 10.06 1.59 10.75
N ASN A 283 9.74 1.91 12.00
CA ASN A 283 10.73 2.00 13.06
C ASN A 283 11.07 0.65 13.69
N THR A 284 10.21 -0.37 13.57
CA THR A 284 10.60 -1.76 13.91
C THR A 284 11.75 -2.28 13.04
N LEU A 285 12.11 -1.58 11.97
CA LEU A 285 13.23 -1.88 11.09
C LEU A 285 14.56 -1.23 11.54
N SER A 286 14.57 -0.39 12.60
CA SER A 286 15.79 0.29 13.09
C SER A 286 15.74 0.59 14.59
N GLU A 287 16.65 -0.01 15.35
CA GLU A 287 16.68 0.06 16.83
C GLU A 287 17.17 1.40 17.43
N ASN A 288 17.53 2.39 16.62
CA ASN A 288 18.14 3.65 17.09
C ASN A 288 17.33 4.93 16.74
N VAL A 289 16.08 4.79 16.33
CA VAL A 289 15.23 5.94 15.97
C VAL A 289 14.38 6.38 17.17
N GLU A 290 14.34 7.69 17.41
CA GLU A 290 13.50 8.33 18.41
C GLU A 290 12.00 8.16 18.05
N GLN A 291 11.17 7.72 19.00
CA GLN A 291 9.78 7.27 18.82
C GLN A 291 8.73 8.20 19.43
N THR A 292 9.13 9.36 19.94
CA THR A 292 8.20 10.31 20.57
C THR A 292 7.11 10.75 19.61
N GLY A 293 7.42 10.92 18.32
CA GLY A 293 6.42 11.21 17.29
C GLY A 293 5.36 10.10 17.14
N THR A 294 5.77 8.83 17.18
CA THR A 294 4.86 7.67 17.14
C THR A 294 3.94 7.66 18.37
N VAL A 295 4.52 7.83 19.56
CA VAL A 295 3.78 7.84 20.84
C VAL A 295 2.83 9.03 20.92
N ALA A 296 3.26 10.22 20.50
CA ALA A 296 2.42 11.42 20.48
C ALA A 296 1.20 11.25 19.56
N GLY A 297 1.38 10.61 18.40
CA GLY A 297 0.26 10.31 17.49
C GLY A 297 -0.75 9.34 18.11
N TYR A 298 -0.31 8.34 18.88
CA TYR A 298 -1.22 7.45 19.61
C TYR A 298 -2.03 8.16 20.69
N ILE A 299 -1.40 9.06 21.45
CA ILE A 299 -2.10 9.87 22.45
C ILE A 299 -3.16 10.74 21.78
N LYS A 300 -2.77 11.39 20.67
CA LYS A 300 -3.67 12.22 19.88
C LYS A 300 -4.84 11.41 19.33
N ALA A 301 -4.60 10.18 18.87
CA ALA A 301 -5.65 9.30 18.39
C ALA A 301 -6.70 8.98 19.48
N ILE A 302 -6.29 8.61 20.70
CA ILE A 302 -7.24 8.35 21.80
C ILE A 302 -8.00 9.63 22.17
N GLU A 303 -7.30 10.76 22.32
CA GLU A 303 -7.91 12.04 22.67
C GLU A 303 -8.97 12.47 21.63
N GLN A 304 -8.61 12.43 20.35
CA GLN A 304 -9.50 12.76 19.25
C GLN A 304 -10.67 11.78 19.16
N MET A 305 -10.44 10.48 19.34
CA MET A 305 -11.50 9.48 19.28
C MET A 305 -12.55 9.72 20.37
N MET A 306 -12.11 9.94 21.62
CA MET A 306 -13.02 10.22 22.72
C MET A 306 -13.82 11.51 22.48
N PHE A 307 -13.22 12.52 21.86
CA PHE A 307 -13.92 13.75 21.50
C PHE A 307 -14.90 13.56 20.33
N ASP A 308 -14.46 12.91 19.26
CA ASP A 308 -15.22 12.66 18.03
C ASP A 308 -16.42 11.72 18.25
N LEU A 309 -16.42 10.95 19.34
CA LEU A 309 -17.58 10.14 19.77
C LEU A 309 -18.64 10.95 20.53
N LEU A 310 -18.32 12.11 21.13
CA LEU A 310 -19.31 12.90 21.88
C LEU A 310 -20.55 13.35 21.06
N PRO A 311 -20.43 13.72 19.78
CA PRO A 311 -21.58 14.02 18.92
C PRO A 311 -22.69 12.95 18.94
N LEU A 312 -22.36 11.67 19.17
CA LEU A 312 -23.34 10.59 19.26
C LEU A 312 -24.43 10.85 20.30
N TRP A 313 -24.16 11.64 21.33
CA TRP A 313 -25.10 11.94 22.41
C TRP A 313 -25.53 13.41 22.45
N ALA A 314 -25.11 14.22 21.47
CA ALA A 314 -25.50 15.62 21.38
C ALA A 314 -27.01 15.76 21.16
N ASN A 315 -27.64 16.71 21.84
CA ASN A 315 -29.09 16.98 21.79
C ASN A 315 -30.01 15.83 22.28
N ARG A 316 -29.46 14.79 22.93
CA ARG A 316 -30.22 13.62 23.42
C ARG A 316 -30.45 13.62 24.95
N ASP A 317 -30.59 14.81 25.54
CA ASP A 317 -30.70 15.03 27.00
C ASP A 317 -29.52 14.42 27.82
N TYR A 318 -28.33 14.47 27.22
CA TYR A 318 -27.08 14.20 27.92
C TYR A 318 -26.51 15.51 28.44
N LYS A 319 -25.90 15.43 29.62
CA LYS A 319 -25.14 16.53 30.21
C LYS A 319 -23.70 16.09 30.36
N VAL A 320 -22.77 17.03 30.25
CA VAL A 320 -21.33 16.80 30.36
C VAL A 320 -20.69 17.89 31.21
N ALA A 321 -19.58 17.55 31.85
CA ALA A 321 -18.68 18.52 32.47
C ALA A 321 -17.26 18.18 32.02
N PHE A 322 -16.57 19.16 31.44
CA PHE A 322 -15.17 18.98 31.06
C PHE A 322 -14.29 19.35 32.25
N GLY A 323 -13.70 18.37 32.93
CA GLY A 323 -12.75 18.61 34.02
C GLY A 323 -12.69 17.49 35.07
N ALA A 324 -11.63 17.49 35.88
CA ALA A 324 -11.37 16.42 36.86
C ALA A 324 -12.19 16.54 38.16
N VAL A 325 -12.87 17.67 38.40
CA VAL A 325 -13.56 17.96 39.67
C VAL A 325 -14.92 18.59 39.43
N LYS A 326 -15.98 17.83 39.73
CA LYS A 326 -17.41 18.23 39.59
C LYS A 326 -17.78 19.54 40.31
N ALA A 327 -17.10 19.87 41.40
CA ALA A 327 -17.36 21.07 42.19
C ALA A 327 -16.98 22.39 41.49
N ARG A 328 -16.11 22.35 40.47
CA ARG A 328 -15.67 23.55 39.73
C ARG A 328 -16.37 23.71 38.38
N ASN A 329 -16.82 22.62 37.77
CA ASN A 329 -17.43 22.62 36.44
C ASN A 329 -18.81 21.94 36.48
N PRO A 330 -19.91 22.71 36.52
CA PRO A 330 -21.26 22.14 36.54
C PRO A 330 -21.57 21.41 35.22
N ALA A 331 -22.40 20.37 35.30
CA ALA A 331 -22.81 19.62 34.13
C ALA A 331 -23.76 20.46 33.27
N VAL A 332 -23.41 20.66 32.01
CA VAL A 332 -24.15 21.45 31.01
C VAL A 332 -24.70 20.53 29.91
N PRO A 333 -25.80 20.90 29.23
CA PRO A 333 -26.32 20.12 28.12
C PRO A 333 -25.28 19.90 27.01
N LEU A 334 -25.15 18.67 26.55
CA LEU A 334 -24.28 18.31 25.44
C LEU A 334 -24.92 18.75 24.13
N THR A 335 -24.33 19.76 23.49
CA THR A 335 -24.81 20.35 22.23
C THR A 335 -23.65 20.50 21.25
N PRO A 336 -23.91 20.57 19.94
CA PRO A 336 -22.86 20.84 18.95
C PRO A 336 -22.14 22.16 19.21
N ALA A 337 -22.84 23.19 19.69
CA ALA A 337 -22.25 24.48 20.05
C ALA A 337 -21.25 24.36 21.22
N LEU A 338 -21.58 23.56 22.23
CA LEU A 338 -20.66 23.29 23.35
C LEU A 338 -19.41 22.53 22.86
N LEU A 339 -19.58 21.55 21.97
CA LEU A 339 -18.45 20.82 21.41
C LEU A 339 -17.52 21.76 20.62
N ALA A 340 -18.07 22.63 19.78
CA ALA A 340 -17.29 23.64 19.06
C ALA A 340 -16.54 24.60 20.01
N GLU A 341 -17.13 24.96 21.15
CA GLU A 341 -16.46 25.77 22.18
C GLU A 341 -15.30 25.00 22.85
N LYS A 342 -15.49 23.70 23.10
CA LYS A 342 -14.58 22.86 23.90
C LYS A 342 -13.54 22.08 23.10
N ASP A 343 -13.53 22.18 21.78
CA ASP A 343 -12.58 21.53 20.87
C ASP A 343 -11.11 21.63 21.34
N LYS A 344 -10.69 22.80 21.83
CA LYS A 344 -9.30 23.02 22.31
C LYS A 344 -9.06 22.66 23.77
N GLU A 345 -10.11 22.51 24.57
CA GLU A 345 -10.04 22.27 26.02
C GLU A 345 -10.25 20.79 26.39
N ALA A 346 -10.87 20.02 25.49
CA ALA A 346 -11.16 18.61 25.65
C ALA A 346 -9.91 17.74 25.47
N THR A 347 -8.95 17.90 26.38
CA THR A 347 -7.77 17.03 26.40
C THR A 347 -8.08 15.66 27.01
N LEU A 348 -7.16 14.71 26.84
CA LEU A 348 -7.28 13.32 27.27
C LEU A 348 -7.62 13.18 28.76
N GLY A 349 -7.12 14.09 29.60
CA GLY A 349 -7.43 14.10 31.03
C GLY A 349 -8.92 14.33 31.30
N PRO A 350 -9.49 15.52 31.01
CA PRO A 350 -10.92 15.78 31.09
C PRO A 350 -11.79 14.72 30.42
N LEU A 351 -11.41 14.24 29.23
CA LEU A 351 -12.15 13.19 28.51
C LEU A 351 -12.14 11.86 29.27
N ALA A 352 -10.99 11.43 29.82
CA ALA A 352 -10.91 10.24 30.65
C ALA A 352 -11.80 10.33 31.90
N TYR A 353 -11.91 11.51 32.50
CA TYR A 353 -12.85 11.72 33.62
C TYR A 353 -14.31 11.62 33.17
N LEU A 354 -14.66 12.23 32.04
CA LEU A 354 -16.02 12.19 31.50
C LEU A 354 -16.44 10.76 31.16
N PHE A 355 -15.60 10.04 30.39
CA PHE A 355 -15.92 8.70 29.92
C PHE A 355 -15.87 7.65 31.01
N ALA A 356 -15.00 7.74 32.02
CA ALA A 356 -14.79 6.59 32.93
C ALA A 356 -14.69 6.93 34.44
N SER A 357 -14.72 8.19 34.86
CA SER A 357 -14.69 8.50 36.30
C SER A 357 -16.04 8.31 36.98
N TYR A 358 -16.04 7.87 38.24
CA TYR A 358 -17.23 7.84 39.08
C TYR A 358 -17.91 9.21 39.21
N GLN A 359 -17.12 10.30 39.14
CA GLN A 359 -17.66 11.66 39.25
C GLN A 359 -18.63 12.01 38.11
N HIS A 360 -18.52 11.30 36.98
CA HIS A 360 -19.31 11.49 35.76
C HIS A 360 -20.27 10.32 35.50
N GLU A 361 -20.64 9.55 36.54
CA GLU A 361 -21.60 8.44 36.46
C GLU A 361 -22.93 8.82 35.79
N TYR A 362 -23.37 10.07 35.95
CA TYR A 362 -24.57 10.61 35.29
C TYR A 362 -24.49 10.61 33.74
N PHE A 363 -23.28 10.54 33.18
CA PHE A 363 -23.01 10.44 31.75
C PHE A 363 -22.54 9.03 31.38
N ASN A 364 -21.45 8.54 31.99
CA ASN A 364 -20.82 7.30 31.52
C ASN A 364 -21.68 6.04 31.71
N ALA A 365 -22.45 5.93 32.80
CA ALA A 365 -23.38 4.82 33.01
C ALA A 365 -24.50 4.78 31.96
N ARG A 366 -24.79 5.91 31.30
CA ARG A 366 -25.83 6.02 30.26
C ARG A 366 -25.31 5.77 28.85
N ILE A 367 -24.01 5.70 28.63
CA ILE A 367 -23.44 5.49 27.29
C ILE A 367 -22.91 4.09 27.07
N TYR A 368 -22.71 3.29 28.13
CA TYR A 368 -22.23 1.92 27.99
C TYR A 368 -23.34 0.95 27.60
N ASP A 369 -22.94 -0.14 26.96
CA ASP A 369 -23.80 -1.28 26.67
C ASP A 369 -24.39 -1.85 27.98
N PRO A 370 -25.73 -2.02 28.07
CA PRO A 370 -26.38 -2.50 29.29
C PRO A 370 -26.08 -3.97 29.62
N GLU A 371 -25.55 -4.77 28.70
CA GLU A 371 -25.18 -6.17 28.94
C GLU A 371 -23.85 -6.31 29.71
N ILE A 372 -23.02 -5.26 29.72
CA ILE A 372 -21.70 -5.23 30.34
C ILE A 372 -21.82 -4.93 31.84
N ASP A 373 -20.95 -5.51 32.67
CA ASP A 373 -20.77 -5.03 34.04
C ASP A 373 -20.16 -3.62 34.07
N TYR A 374 -21.04 -2.62 34.13
CA TYR A 374 -20.69 -1.20 34.18
C TYR A 374 -19.60 -0.87 35.21
N LYS A 375 -19.63 -1.46 36.42
CA LYS A 375 -18.68 -1.08 37.47
C LYS A 375 -17.28 -1.57 37.11
N SER A 376 -17.17 -2.85 36.77
CA SER A 376 -15.91 -3.49 36.40
C SER A 376 -15.33 -2.86 35.12
N PHE A 377 -16.16 -2.65 34.10
CA PHE A 377 -15.75 -2.00 32.85
C PHE A 377 -15.25 -0.57 33.08
N ARG A 378 -16.00 0.25 33.84
CA ARG A 378 -15.63 1.63 34.16
C ARG A 378 -14.29 1.71 34.90
N GLU A 379 -14.13 0.89 35.94
CA GLU A 379 -12.91 0.89 36.76
C GLU A 379 -11.70 0.46 35.95
N LEU A 380 -11.85 -0.56 35.11
CA LEU A 380 -10.80 -0.98 34.19
C LEU A 380 -10.48 0.15 33.20
N LEU A 381 -11.46 0.67 32.46
CA LEU A 381 -11.25 1.73 31.46
C LEU A 381 -10.55 2.95 32.08
N PHE A 382 -11.00 3.40 33.25
CA PHE A 382 -10.40 4.54 33.94
C PHE A 382 -8.97 4.26 34.38
N GLY A 383 -8.69 3.04 34.87
CA GLY A 383 -7.36 2.58 35.22
C GLY A 383 -6.40 2.55 34.03
N ARG A 384 -6.86 2.03 32.88
CA ARG A 384 -6.11 2.02 31.61
C ARG A 384 -5.79 3.43 31.14
N LEU A 385 -6.79 4.31 31.04
CA LEU A 385 -6.61 5.71 30.64
C LEU A 385 -5.64 6.46 31.56
N ARG A 386 -5.72 6.26 32.88
CA ARG A 386 -4.76 6.87 33.83
C ARG A 386 -3.35 6.33 33.63
N SER A 387 -3.19 5.01 33.57
CA SER A 387 -1.89 4.36 33.36
C SER A 387 -1.26 4.84 32.05
N PHE A 388 -2.05 4.91 30.98
CA PHE A 388 -1.63 5.42 29.69
C PHE A 388 -1.13 6.87 29.80
N MET A 389 -1.89 7.77 30.42
CA MET A 389 -1.49 9.17 30.63
C MET A 389 -0.21 9.32 31.47
N ASP A 390 -0.07 8.53 32.54
CA ASP A 390 1.09 8.61 33.43
C ASP A 390 2.37 8.08 32.75
N ASN A 391 2.24 6.98 32.00
CA ASN A 391 3.35 6.33 31.32
C ASN A 391 3.77 7.01 30.01
N THR A 392 2.93 7.88 29.44
CA THR A 392 3.21 8.58 28.18
C THR A 392 3.35 10.09 28.38
N ARG A 393 2.25 10.79 28.71
CA ARG A 393 2.16 12.26 28.78
C ARG A 393 2.91 12.83 29.98
N ASN A 394 2.57 12.39 31.19
CA ASN A 394 3.02 13.07 32.42
C ASN A 394 4.46 12.71 32.84
N GLY A 395 4.93 11.51 32.49
CA GLY A 395 6.26 11.01 32.87
C GLY A 395 7.34 11.12 31.79
N LYS A 396 6.99 10.91 30.51
CA LYS A 396 7.97 10.71 29.42
C LYS A 396 7.97 11.83 28.39
N LEU A 397 6.83 12.16 27.75
CA LEU A 397 6.76 13.25 26.76
C LEU A 397 7.29 14.60 27.26
N HIS A 398 7.15 14.90 28.54
CA HIS A 398 7.63 16.15 29.12
C HIS A 398 9.09 16.11 29.62
N LYS A 399 9.74 14.94 29.67
CA LYS A 399 11.03 14.76 30.38
C LYS A 399 12.07 13.91 29.64
N SER A 400 11.67 13.04 28.72
CA SER A 400 12.55 12.11 28.02
C SER A 400 11.97 11.63 26.68
N ASN A 401 12.87 11.33 25.74
CA ASN A 401 12.52 10.75 24.45
C ASN A 401 12.25 9.23 24.57
N PHE A 402 11.54 8.66 23.59
CA PHE A 402 11.28 7.22 23.51
C PHE A 402 12.25 6.56 22.53
N TYR A 403 13.13 5.69 23.02
CA TYR A 403 14.02 4.90 22.14
C TYR A 403 13.69 3.40 22.17
N ASP A 404 13.10 2.92 23.27
CA ASP A 404 12.79 1.52 23.48
C ASP A 404 11.54 1.08 22.70
N LEU A 405 11.74 0.31 21.63
CA LEU A 405 10.69 -0.27 20.81
C LEU A 405 9.76 -1.22 21.59
N GLY A 406 10.27 -1.91 22.61
CA GLY A 406 9.45 -2.74 23.50
C GLY A 406 8.45 -1.87 24.27
N LYS A 407 8.91 -0.73 24.80
CA LYS A 407 8.00 0.22 25.45
C LYS A 407 7.00 0.85 24.50
N VAL A 408 7.39 1.13 23.26
CA VAL A 408 6.46 1.65 22.24
C VAL A 408 5.43 0.59 21.86
N ARG A 409 5.81 -0.70 21.80
CA ARG A 409 4.87 -1.81 21.63
C ARG A 409 3.86 -1.88 22.77
N GLU A 410 4.30 -1.76 24.03
CA GLU A 410 3.38 -1.72 25.17
C GLU A 410 2.38 -0.57 25.08
N ILE A 411 2.83 0.61 24.62
CA ILE A 411 1.98 1.79 24.41
C ILE A 411 0.97 1.53 23.29
N ARG A 412 1.41 0.93 22.18
CA ARG A 412 0.53 0.54 21.07
C ARG A 412 -0.54 -0.45 21.52
N ASP A 413 -0.14 -1.48 22.26
CA ASP A 413 -1.06 -2.47 22.82
C ASP A 413 -2.10 -1.82 23.75
N GLU A 414 -1.67 -0.89 24.61
CA GLU A 414 -2.57 -0.08 25.46
C GLU A 414 -3.59 0.71 24.64
N VAL A 415 -3.16 1.33 23.53
CA VAL A 415 -4.02 2.12 22.64
C VAL A 415 -5.08 1.23 22.01
N LEU A 416 -4.67 0.09 21.45
CA LEU A 416 -5.58 -0.90 20.87
C LEU A 416 -6.61 -1.39 21.89
N ASP A 417 -6.17 -1.68 23.12
CA ASP A 417 -7.08 -2.11 24.19
C ASP A 417 -8.10 -1.02 24.55
N ILE A 418 -7.66 0.24 24.67
CA ILE A 418 -8.54 1.38 24.98
C ILE A 418 -9.53 1.62 23.83
N MET A 419 -9.07 1.61 22.57
CA MET A 419 -9.94 1.78 21.39
C MET A 419 -10.99 0.66 21.31
N PHE A 420 -10.58 -0.58 21.57
CA PHE A 420 -11.49 -1.73 21.61
C PHE A 420 -12.55 -1.58 22.70
N MET A 421 -12.16 -1.16 23.91
CA MET A 421 -13.10 -0.88 24.98
C MET A 421 -14.05 0.28 24.63
N LEU A 422 -13.54 1.35 24.04
CA LEU A 422 -14.34 2.52 23.67
C LEU A 422 -15.32 2.23 22.53
N LEU A 423 -15.00 1.40 21.54
CA LEU A 423 -15.96 1.08 20.47
C LEU A 423 -16.94 -0.02 20.88
N GLY A 424 -16.43 -1.12 21.44
CA GLY A 424 -17.25 -2.29 21.78
C GLY A 424 -18.10 -2.09 23.03
N GLY A 425 -17.72 -1.16 23.90
CA GLY A 425 -18.39 -0.92 25.18
C GLY A 425 -19.56 0.05 25.13
N LEU A 426 -19.84 0.70 24.00
CA LEU A 426 -20.88 1.74 23.89
C LEU A 426 -22.23 1.17 23.48
N ARG A 427 -23.28 1.74 24.07
CA ARG A 427 -24.66 1.59 23.63
C ARG A 427 -24.92 2.54 22.48
N LEU A 428 -25.18 1.95 21.30
CA LEU A 428 -25.42 2.64 20.04
C LEU A 428 -26.76 2.20 19.44
N ASP A 429 -27.59 3.17 19.07
CA ASP A 429 -28.78 2.97 18.22
C ASP A 429 -28.49 3.13 16.73
N GLU A 430 -29.48 2.89 15.88
CA GLU A 430 -29.33 2.93 14.41
C GLU A 430 -28.87 4.30 13.89
N GLU A 431 -29.34 5.41 14.46
CA GLU A 431 -28.92 6.75 14.03
C GLU A 431 -27.46 7.02 14.42
N GLN A 432 -27.04 6.57 15.61
CA GLN A 432 -25.64 6.65 16.05
C GLN A 432 -24.73 5.78 15.19
N LEU A 433 -25.19 4.59 14.79
CA LEU A 433 -24.44 3.72 13.88
C LEU A 433 -24.27 4.38 12.51
N LYS A 434 -25.34 4.96 11.96
CA LYS A 434 -25.27 5.71 10.70
C LYS A 434 -24.31 6.90 10.78
N TYR A 435 -24.24 7.59 11.91
CA TYR A 435 -23.26 8.66 12.13
C TYR A 435 -21.82 8.12 12.09
N LEU A 436 -21.59 6.97 12.73
CA LEU A 436 -20.29 6.29 12.73
C LEU A 436 -19.91 5.74 11.34
N ASP A 437 -20.87 5.32 10.53
CA ASP A 437 -20.63 4.89 9.16
C ASP A 437 -20.02 6.01 8.30
N GLY A 438 -20.43 7.25 8.55
CA GLY A 438 -19.81 8.42 7.92
C GLY A 438 -18.34 8.66 8.29
N MET A 439 -17.83 8.01 9.34
CA MET A 439 -16.41 8.08 9.76
C MET A 439 -15.54 6.99 9.13
N ARG A 440 -16.15 5.95 8.57
CA ARG A 440 -15.45 4.92 7.81
C ARG A 440 -14.74 5.57 6.62
N ALA A 441 -13.78 4.86 6.04
CA ALA A 441 -13.28 5.27 4.72
C ALA A 441 -14.49 5.21 3.78
N GLN A 442 -15.04 6.37 3.40
CA GLN A 442 -16.04 6.40 2.34
C GLN A 442 -15.41 5.69 1.14
N GLY A 443 -16.17 4.78 0.54
CA GLY A 443 -15.83 4.14 -0.72
C GLY A 443 -15.73 5.20 -1.83
N GLU A 444 -14.67 5.98 -1.82
CA GLU A 444 -13.99 6.24 -3.06
C GLU A 444 -13.52 4.86 -3.52
N SER A 445 -14.23 4.30 -4.50
CA SER A 445 -13.60 3.42 -5.48
C SER A 445 -12.22 4.01 -5.72
N SER A 446 -11.16 3.29 -5.37
CA SER A 446 -9.81 3.80 -5.42
C SER A 446 -9.61 4.45 -6.79
N PRO A 447 -8.89 5.58 -6.91
CA PRO A 447 -8.39 6.03 -8.21
C PRO A 447 -7.76 4.88 -9.03
N ASP A 448 -7.24 3.86 -8.33
CA ASP A 448 -6.74 2.61 -8.91
C ASP A 448 -7.84 1.69 -9.47
N ASP A 449 -9.01 1.55 -8.85
CA ASP A 449 -10.07 0.65 -9.31
C ASP A 449 -10.57 1.05 -10.70
N LEU A 450 -10.75 2.35 -10.94
CA LEU A 450 -11.13 2.86 -12.26
C LEU A 450 -10.00 2.67 -13.28
N ALA A 451 -8.75 2.90 -12.90
CA ALA A 451 -7.60 2.75 -13.79
C ALA A 451 -7.34 1.28 -14.15
N GLU A 452 -7.46 0.37 -13.18
CA GLU A 452 -7.35 -1.08 -13.37
C GLU A 452 -8.52 -1.64 -14.17
N MET A 453 -9.75 -1.22 -13.86
CA MET A 453 -10.93 -1.57 -14.65
C MET A 453 -10.77 -1.08 -16.07
N ALA A 454 -10.38 0.17 -16.29
CA ALA A 454 -10.16 0.72 -17.63
C ALA A 454 -9.08 -0.06 -18.40
N LYS A 455 -7.97 -0.38 -17.73
CA LYS A 455 -6.88 -1.18 -18.32
C LYS A 455 -7.36 -2.58 -18.72
N ALA A 456 -8.09 -3.26 -17.84
CA ALA A 456 -8.60 -4.61 -18.10
C ALA A 456 -9.66 -4.61 -19.21
N LEU A 457 -10.63 -3.70 -19.16
CA LEU A 457 -11.71 -3.63 -20.14
C LEU A 457 -11.23 -3.21 -21.52
N ASN A 458 -10.22 -2.34 -21.62
CA ASN A 458 -9.71 -1.85 -22.90
C ASN A 458 -8.61 -2.72 -23.53
N GLU A 459 -8.22 -3.82 -22.89
CA GLU A 459 -7.13 -4.66 -23.38
C GLU A 459 -7.40 -5.15 -24.80
N GLY A 460 -6.47 -4.86 -25.73
CA GLY A 460 -6.56 -5.27 -27.12
C GLY A 460 -7.51 -4.45 -28.01
N LEU A 461 -8.05 -3.32 -27.52
CA LEU A 461 -9.00 -2.46 -28.25
C LEU A 461 -8.33 -1.24 -28.91
N ASP A 462 -7.02 -1.29 -29.17
CA ASP A 462 -6.28 -0.20 -29.79
C ASP A 462 -6.77 0.07 -31.23
N GLY A 463 -7.09 1.33 -31.54
CA GLY A 463 -7.52 1.73 -32.89
C GLY A 463 -8.99 1.43 -33.22
N LEU A 464 -9.81 1.12 -32.22
CA LEU A 464 -11.25 0.92 -32.38
C LEU A 464 -11.94 2.14 -33.02
N THR A 465 -12.78 1.92 -34.02
CA THR A 465 -13.63 2.98 -34.62
C THR A 465 -15.10 2.64 -34.44
N VAL A 466 -15.98 3.64 -34.43
CA VAL A 466 -17.43 3.42 -34.31
C VAL A 466 -17.94 2.51 -35.44
N SER A 467 -17.38 2.65 -36.65
CA SER A 467 -17.75 1.82 -37.81
C SER A 467 -17.35 0.35 -37.71
N SER A 468 -16.40 0.00 -36.84
CA SER A 468 -15.95 -1.39 -36.64
C SER A 468 -16.71 -2.12 -35.53
N ILE A 469 -17.65 -1.45 -34.84
CA ILE A 469 -18.43 -2.02 -33.73
C ILE A 469 -19.84 -2.31 -34.25
N GLU A 470 -20.25 -3.58 -34.24
CA GLU A 470 -21.64 -3.98 -34.50
C GLU A 470 -22.47 -3.95 -33.21
N SER A 471 -21.88 -4.37 -32.09
CA SER A 471 -22.51 -4.32 -30.76
C SER A 471 -21.46 -4.22 -29.65
N ALA A 472 -21.76 -3.44 -28.61
CA ALA A 472 -20.95 -3.38 -27.38
C ALA A 472 -21.86 -3.42 -26.15
N HIS A 473 -21.51 -4.26 -25.17
CA HIS A 473 -22.29 -4.45 -23.95
C HIS A 473 -21.40 -4.39 -22.72
N LEU A 474 -21.83 -3.56 -21.76
CA LEU A 474 -21.25 -3.49 -20.43
C LEU A 474 -22.15 -4.28 -19.47
N ILE A 475 -21.55 -5.18 -18.69
CA ILE A 475 -22.29 -6.14 -17.88
C ILE A 475 -21.69 -6.18 -16.48
N ALA A 476 -22.54 -6.15 -15.45
CA ALA A 476 -22.15 -6.39 -14.07
C ALA A 476 -22.85 -7.67 -13.56
N ILE A 477 -22.08 -8.61 -13.01
CA ILE A 477 -22.55 -9.91 -12.55
C ILE A 477 -22.17 -10.08 -11.08
N GLU A 478 -23.14 -10.32 -10.21
CA GLU A 478 -22.92 -10.61 -8.79
C GLU A 478 -22.56 -12.09 -8.60
N HIS A 479 -21.45 -12.38 -7.91
CA HIS A 479 -20.99 -13.72 -7.55
C HIS A 479 -21.16 -13.96 -6.04
N HIS A 480 -21.93 -14.99 -5.67
CA HIS A 480 -22.28 -15.32 -4.29
C HIS A 480 -21.39 -16.40 -3.63
N ASP A 481 -20.18 -16.63 -4.14
CA ASP A 481 -19.21 -17.50 -3.48
C ASP A 481 -18.64 -16.83 -2.20
N ASP A 482 -17.88 -17.56 -1.36
CA ASP A 482 -17.37 -17.14 -0.03
C ASP A 482 -16.64 -15.77 0.02
N THR A 483 -16.33 -15.18 -1.14
CA THR A 483 -15.63 -13.90 -1.29
C THR A 483 -16.50 -12.69 -1.65
N HIS A 484 -17.80 -12.86 -1.94
CA HIS A 484 -18.76 -11.80 -2.35
C HIS A 484 -18.17 -10.77 -3.34
N LEU A 485 -18.22 -11.08 -4.64
CA LEU A 485 -17.54 -10.34 -5.70
C LEU A 485 -18.50 -9.94 -6.82
N TRP A 486 -18.17 -8.88 -7.55
CA TRP A 486 -18.80 -8.52 -8.82
C TRP A 486 -17.84 -8.75 -9.99
N SER A 487 -18.32 -9.33 -11.07
CA SER A 487 -17.62 -9.36 -12.36
C SER A 487 -18.19 -8.26 -13.24
N ILE A 488 -17.32 -7.35 -13.66
CA ILE A 488 -17.61 -6.29 -14.60
C ILE A 488 -17.02 -6.72 -15.95
N ALA A 489 -17.86 -6.89 -16.97
CA ALA A 489 -17.44 -7.34 -18.29
C ALA A 489 -17.79 -6.33 -19.38
N LEU A 490 -16.91 -6.22 -20.36
CA LEU A 490 -17.12 -5.53 -21.63
C LEU A 490 -17.06 -6.56 -22.75
N SER A 491 -18.15 -6.69 -23.49
CA SER A 491 -18.24 -7.56 -24.66
C SER A 491 -18.46 -6.73 -25.92
N ILE A 492 -17.62 -6.93 -26.93
CA ILE A 492 -17.67 -6.20 -28.20
C ILE A 492 -17.66 -7.22 -29.34
N MET A 493 -18.60 -7.04 -30.27
CA MET A 493 -18.61 -7.76 -31.54
C MET A 493 -18.62 -6.77 -32.70
N GLY A 494 -17.88 -7.10 -33.76
CA GLY A 494 -17.84 -6.33 -35.00
C GLY A 494 -16.87 -6.92 -36.03
N ASP A 495 -16.57 -6.15 -37.07
CA ASP A 495 -15.79 -6.61 -38.22
C ASP A 495 -14.34 -6.98 -37.83
N GLY A 496 -14.11 -8.28 -37.65
CA GLY A 496 -12.83 -8.83 -37.20
C GLY A 496 -12.53 -8.63 -35.70
N ILE A 497 -13.52 -8.23 -34.89
CA ILE A 497 -13.37 -7.95 -33.46
C ILE A 497 -14.39 -8.78 -32.68
N ASP A 498 -13.88 -9.76 -31.93
CA ASP A 498 -14.63 -10.50 -30.92
C ASP A 498 -13.81 -10.44 -29.62
N SER A 499 -14.24 -9.58 -28.70
CA SER A 499 -13.52 -9.31 -27.45
C SER A 499 -14.47 -9.42 -26.27
N HIS A 500 -14.01 -10.13 -25.24
CA HIS A 500 -14.69 -10.25 -23.97
C HIS A 500 -13.67 -10.06 -22.84
N ASN A 501 -13.69 -8.86 -22.26
CA ASN A 501 -12.77 -8.47 -21.20
C ASN A 501 -13.53 -8.35 -19.88
N SER A 502 -12.92 -8.79 -18.79
CA SER A 502 -13.56 -8.78 -17.47
C SER A 502 -12.63 -8.23 -16.39
N TYR A 503 -13.21 -7.48 -15.45
CA TYR A 503 -12.58 -6.96 -14.25
C TYR A 503 -13.37 -7.44 -13.04
N TYR A 504 -12.67 -7.97 -12.03
CA TYR A 504 -13.30 -8.42 -10.79
C TYR A 504 -13.27 -7.28 -9.77
N TYR A 505 -14.45 -6.80 -9.41
CA TYR A 505 -14.66 -5.77 -8.42
C TYR A 505 -15.09 -6.41 -7.09
N SER A 506 -14.31 -6.18 -6.03
CA SER A 506 -14.73 -6.55 -4.68
C SER A 506 -15.41 -5.36 -4.01
N PRO A 507 -16.73 -5.41 -3.75
CA PRO A 507 -17.39 -4.36 -3.00
C PRO A 507 -16.85 -4.36 -1.56
N LEU A 508 -16.93 -3.20 -0.90
CA LEU A 508 -16.70 -3.11 0.53
C LEU A 508 -17.73 -3.99 1.26
N ARG A 509 -17.30 -4.70 2.30
CA ARG A 509 -18.19 -5.55 3.09
C ARG A 509 -19.20 -4.69 3.86
N GLY A 510 -20.41 -5.22 4.04
CA GLY A 510 -21.46 -4.58 4.82
C GLY A 510 -22.33 -3.57 4.06
N LEU A 511 -22.08 -3.36 2.77
CA LEU A 511 -22.99 -2.58 1.92
C LEU A 511 -24.30 -3.33 1.68
N SER A 512 -25.40 -2.59 1.61
CA SER A 512 -26.64 -3.09 1.05
C SER A 512 -26.49 -3.28 -0.46
N GLN A 513 -27.33 -4.15 -1.04
CA GLN A 513 -27.31 -4.39 -2.48
C GLN A 513 -27.53 -3.11 -3.30
N ASP A 514 -28.36 -2.19 -2.81
CA ASP A 514 -28.58 -0.90 -3.46
C ASP A 514 -27.32 -0.01 -3.45
N GLU A 515 -26.55 -0.04 -2.36
CA GLU A 515 -25.28 0.72 -2.23
C GLU A 515 -24.16 0.09 -3.08
N GLU A 516 -24.11 -1.23 -3.20
CA GLU A 516 -23.20 -1.91 -4.13
C GLU A 516 -23.49 -1.53 -5.58
N LEU A 517 -24.78 -1.52 -5.95
CA LEU A 517 -25.22 -1.10 -7.28
C LEU A 517 -24.92 0.38 -7.55
N GLU A 518 -25.05 1.26 -6.55
CA GLU A 518 -24.67 2.67 -6.68
C GLU A 518 -23.16 2.83 -6.96
N ASN A 519 -22.32 2.01 -6.32
CA ASN A 519 -20.88 2.03 -6.56
C ASN A 519 -20.52 1.54 -7.96
N ILE A 520 -21.20 0.50 -8.45
CA ILE A 520 -21.02 -0.02 -9.82
C ILE A 520 -21.49 0.99 -10.86
N ASP A 521 -22.66 1.62 -10.64
CA ASP A 521 -23.16 2.70 -11.50
C ASP A 521 -22.15 3.85 -11.57
N ARG A 522 -21.59 4.25 -10.42
CA ARG A 522 -20.54 5.28 -10.35
C ARG A 522 -19.30 4.88 -11.14
N LEU A 523 -18.81 3.64 -11.01
CA LEU A 523 -17.67 3.12 -11.77
C LEU A 523 -17.93 3.18 -13.28
N PHE A 524 -19.10 2.75 -13.75
CA PHE A 524 -19.44 2.77 -15.17
C PHE A 524 -19.60 4.16 -15.75
N ARG A 525 -20.23 5.08 -15.01
CA ARG A 525 -20.32 6.49 -15.41
C ARG A 525 -18.95 7.13 -15.52
N ARG A 526 -18.05 6.85 -14.57
CA ARG A 526 -16.68 7.36 -14.61
C ARG A 526 -15.88 6.76 -15.76
N TYR A 527 -15.98 5.45 -15.98
CA TYR A 527 -15.34 4.77 -17.12
C TYR A 527 -15.71 5.40 -18.47
N ARG A 528 -16.99 5.74 -18.64
CA ARG A 528 -17.45 6.41 -19.86
C ARG A 528 -17.02 7.88 -19.96
N SER A 529 -17.00 8.63 -18.85
CA SER A 529 -16.84 10.09 -18.87
C SER A 529 -15.41 10.61 -18.66
N GLU A 530 -14.54 9.87 -17.96
CA GLU A 530 -13.17 10.30 -17.59
C GLU A 530 -12.12 9.97 -18.67
N ARG A 531 -12.53 9.77 -19.94
CA ARG A 531 -11.67 9.30 -21.06
C ARG A 531 -10.99 7.94 -20.77
N CYS A 532 -11.62 7.12 -19.94
CA CYS A 532 -11.14 5.77 -19.69
C CYS A 532 -11.53 4.85 -20.85
N ALA A 533 -12.77 4.90 -21.35
CA ALA A 533 -13.17 4.20 -22.57
C ALA A 533 -12.58 4.86 -23.84
N SER A 534 -12.42 4.08 -24.92
CA SER A 534 -12.12 4.67 -26.23
C SER A 534 -13.28 5.57 -26.68
N ASP A 535 -12.99 6.62 -27.44
CA ASP A 535 -14.03 7.56 -27.92
C ASP A 535 -15.15 6.83 -28.67
N ALA A 536 -14.81 5.76 -29.42
CA ALA A 536 -15.78 4.92 -30.12
C ALA A 536 -16.69 4.13 -29.16
N LEU A 537 -16.16 3.60 -28.05
CA LEU A 537 -16.95 2.91 -27.04
C LEU A 537 -17.85 3.86 -26.26
N ALA A 538 -17.35 5.04 -25.92
CA ALA A 538 -18.13 6.04 -25.17
C ALA A 538 -19.39 6.49 -25.93
N GLU A 539 -19.36 6.44 -27.26
CA GLU A 539 -20.49 6.75 -28.14
C GLU A 539 -21.52 5.62 -28.20
N VAL A 540 -21.08 4.36 -28.21
CA VAL A 540 -21.95 3.17 -28.38
C VAL A 540 -22.50 2.66 -27.05
N LEU A 541 -21.77 2.81 -25.94
CA LEU A 541 -22.19 2.37 -24.60
C LEU A 541 -23.21 3.35 -23.99
N THR A 542 -24.50 3.09 -24.22
CA THR A 542 -25.61 3.91 -23.72
C THR A 542 -26.25 3.36 -22.44
N GLU A 543 -26.01 2.10 -22.10
CA GLU A 543 -26.55 1.42 -20.93
C GLU A 543 -25.65 0.25 -20.52
N TYR A 544 -25.87 -0.28 -19.31
CA TYR A 544 -25.25 -1.51 -18.84
C TYR A 544 -26.31 -2.46 -18.26
N VAL A 545 -26.00 -3.75 -18.27
CA VAL A 545 -26.90 -4.80 -17.76
C VAL A 545 -26.39 -5.32 -16.42
N VAL A 546 -27.28 -5.46 -15.46
CA VAL A 546 -26.98 -6.03 -14.14
C VAL A 546 -27.59 -7.42 -14.04
N PHE A 547 -26.77 -8.39 -13.67
CA PHE A 547 -27.16 -9.75 -13.28
C PHE A 547 -26.89 -9.92 -11.79
N SER A 548 -27.90 -9.62 -10.97
CA SER A 548 -27.86 -9.89 -9.54
C SER A 548 -28.57 -11.21 -9.22
N VAL A 549 -28.14 -11.89 -8.16
CA VAL A 549 -28.73 -13.18 -7.76
C VAL A 549 -30.17 -13.02 -7.21
N LYS A 550 -30.57 -11.80 -6.85
CA LYS A 550 -31.88 -11.51 -6.21
C LYS A 550 -32.90 -10.87 -7.15
N SER A 551 -32.52 -10.54 -8.39
CA SER A 551 -33.40 -9.87 -9.34
C SER A 551 -33.25 -10.42 -10.76
N GLU A 552 -34.31 -10.28 -11.56
CA GLU A 552 -34.18 -10.51 -13.01
C GLU A 552 -33.20 -9.51 -13.62
N PRO A 553 -32.46 -9.87 -14.69
CA PRO A 553 -31.53 -8.97 -15.32
C PRO A 553 -32.21 -7.67 -15.74
N PHE A 554 -31.60 -6.53 -15.39
CA PHE A 554 -32.17 -5.23 -15.69
C PHE A 554 -31.14 -4.31 -16.34
N HIS A 555 -31.63 -3.41 -17.19
CA HIS A 555 -30.85 -2.44 -17.94
C HIS A 555 -30.83 -1.11 -17.20
N VAL A 556 -29.65 -0.52 -17.04
CA VAL A 556 -29.45 0.78 -16.41
C VAL A 556 -28.91 1.77 -17.43
N PRO A 557 -29.65 2.86 -17.73
CA PRO A 557 -29.18 3.89 -18.64
C PRO A 557 -27.94 4.62 -18.12
N LEU A 558 -26.92 4.70 -18.95
CA LEU A 558 -25.79 5.61 -18.78
C LEU A 558 -26.19 6.94 -19.41
N GLN A 559 -26.89 7.81 -18.67
CA GLN A 559 -27.19 9.20 -19.08
C GLN A 559 -26.49 10.21 -18.22
#